data_AF-A0A319CTI9-F1
#
_entry.id   AF-A0A319CTI9-F1
#
_cell.length_a   1.000
_cell.length_b   1.000
_cell.length_c   1.000
_cell.angle_alpha   90.00
_cell.angle_beta   90.00
_cell.angle_gamma   90.00
#
_symmetry.space_group_name_H-M   'P 1'
#
loop_
_entity.id
_entity.type
_entity.pdbx_description
1 polymer ?
#
loop_
_entity_poly.entity_id
_entity_poly.type
_entity_poly.pdbx_seq_one_letter_code
_entity_poly.pdbx_strand_id
1 'polypeptide(L)' 'MGPPQRRRILFVEDEGEMYIYLHEHDDGWEQYILKGTPYAGFAEMRTFGPWAITDYDDVTDFAAIVLSILRVI' A
#
# COMPACT_ATOMS: atom_id res chain seq x y z
N MET A 1 7.93 22.95 -1.60
CA MET A 1 8.16 21.56 -1.14
C MET A 1 6.91 21.14 -0.42
N GLY A 2 6.22 20.09 -0.88
CA GLY A 2 5.05 19.56 -0.20
C GLY A 2 5.42 18.93 1.15
N PRO A 3 4.45 18.68 2.04
CA PRO A 3 4.70 17.98 3.30
C PRO A 3 5.33 16.60 3.03
N PRO A 4 6.15 16.07 3.96
CA PRO A 4 6.71 14.73 3.84
C PRO A 4 5.58 13.72 3.69
N GLN A 5 5.58 12.98 2.59
CA GLN A 5 4.59 11.94 2.33
C GLN A 5 4.99 10.67 3.09
N ARG A 6 4.10 10.19 3.95
CA ARG A 6 4.19 8.89 4.59
C ARG A 6 3.56 7.85 3.68
N ARG A 7 4.22 6.71 3.55
CA ARG A 7 3.79 5.61 2.70
C ARG A 7 3.66 4.34 3.53
N ARG A 8 2.57 3.61 3.35
CA ARG A 8 2.33 2.28 3.94
C ARG A 8 2.00 1.30 2.83
N ILE A 9 2.60 0.12 2.89
CA ILE A 9 2.33 -0.98 1.98
C ILE A 9 1.72 -2.10 2.80
N LEU A 10 0.58 -2.62 2.35
CA LEU A 10 -0.11 -3.75 2.97
C LEU A 10 -0.27 -4.86 1.94
N PHE A 11 0.08 -6.07 2.33
CA PHE A 11 -0.15 -7.29 1.56
C PHE A 11 -1.32 -8.03 2.22
N VAL A 12 -2.33 -8.37 1.43
CA VAL A 12 -3.55 -9.04 1.92
C VAL A 12 -3.78 -10.27 1.08
N GLU A 13 -4.15 -11.37 1.73
CA GLU A 13 -4.74 -12.53 1.09
C GLU A 13 -6.25 -12.50 1.36
N ASP A 14 -7.06 -12.68 0.32
CA ASP A 14 -8.51 -12.77 0.41
C ASP A 14 -9.00 -13.82 -0.60
N GLU A 15 -9.72 -14.83 -0.10
CA GLU A 15 -10.28 -15.95 -0.88
C GLU A 15 -9.30 -16.66 -1.84
N GLY A 16 -8.02 -16.76 -1.47
CA GLY A 16 -6.95 -17.38 -2.27
C GLY A 16 -6.26 -16.43 -3.26
N GLU A 17 -6.63 -15.15 -3.24
CA GLU A 17 -6.03 -14.11 -4.07
C GLU A 17 -5.19 -13.14 -3.23
N MET A 18 -4.03 -12.77 -3.77
CA MET A 18 -3.15 -11.78 -3.17
C MET A 18 -3.42 -10.39 -3.71
N TYR A 19 -3.41 -9.41 -2.81
CA TYR A 19 -3.59 -7.99 -3.09
C TYR A 19 -2.47 -7.17 -2.44
N ILE A 20 -2.12 -6.06 -3.09
CA ILE A 20 -1.17 -5.08 -2.56
C ILE A 20 -1.88 -3.73 -2.46
N TYR A 21 -1.92 -3.16 -1.27
CA TYR A 21 -2.44 -1.81 -1.03
C TYR A 21 -1.29 -0.87 -0.72
N LEU A 22 -1.20 0.21 -1.48
CA LEU A 22 -0.27 1.30 -1.27
C LEU A 22 -1.05 2.51 -0.78
N HIS A 23 -0.81 2.91 0.46
CA HIS A 23 -1.45 4.06 1.08
C HIS A 23 -0.43 5.18 1.32
N GLU A 24 -0.64 6.30 0.66
CA GLU A 24 0.21 7.49 0.74
C GLU A 24 -0.58 8.63 1.37
N HIS A 25 -0.02 9.26 2.38
CA HIS A 25 -0.71 10.33 3.09
C HIS A 25 0.28 11.36 3.63
N ASP A 26 -0.20 12.57 3.86
CA ASP A 26 0.57 13.61 4.53
C ASP A 26 0.35 13.61 6.05
N ASP A 27 1.07 14.50 6.74
CA ASP A 27 0.91 14.69 8.19
C ASP A 27 -0.48 15.21 8.58
N GLY A 28 -1.16 15.90 7.67
CA GLY A 28 -2.51 16.41 7.90
C GLY A 28 -3.51 15.27 8.07
N TRP A 29 -3.40 14.24 7.23
CA TRP A 29 -4.21 13.03 7.35
C TRP A 29 -3.99 12.28 8.67
N GLU A 30 -2.74 12.14 9.09
CA GLU A 30 -2.45 11.48 10.37
C GLU A 30 -2.99 12.28 11.56
N GLN A 31 -2.87 13.60 11.53
CA GLN A 31 -3.46 14.47 12.56
C GLN A 31 -4.99 14.40 12.56
N TYR A 32 -5.61 14.33 11.39
CA TYR A 32 -7.06 14.18 11.26
C TYR A 32 -7.56 12.90 11.92
N ILE A 33 -6.96 11.75 11.57
CA ILE A 33 -7.39 10.45 12.11
C ILE A 33 -7.08 10.32 13.60
N LEU A 34 -5.90 10.77 14.06
CA LEU A 34 -5.48 10.56 15.45
C LEU A 34 -6.01 11.62 16.42
N LYS A 35 -6.25 12.84 15.95
CA LYS A 35 -6.56 14.01 16.81
C LYS A 35 -7.88 14.68 16.47
N GLY A 36 -8.56 14.27 15.39
CA GLY A 36 -9.83 14.86 14.98
C GLY A 36 -9.72 16.31 14.51
N THR A 37 -8.57 16.70 13.93
CA THR A 37 -8.40 18.06 13.39
C THR A 37 -9.41 18.32 12.28
N PRO A 38 -9.86 19.56 12.05
CA PRO A 38 -10.90 19.85 11.05
C PRO A 38 -10.45 19.70 9.59
N TYR A 39 -9.14 19.60 9.33
CA TYR A 39 -8.57 19.40 8.00
C TYR A 39 -7.98 18.00 7.89
N ALA A 40 -8.43 17.25 6.89
CA ALA A 40 -8.01 15.88 6.62
C ALA A 40 -6.67 15.76 5.89
N GLY A 41 -6.09 16.85 5.36
CA GLY A 41 -4.89 16.74 4.52
C GLY A 41 -5.14 15.87 3.27
N PHE A 42 -4.09 15.24 2.76
CA PHE A 42 -4.14 14.33 1.62
C PHE A 42 -3.93 12.87 2.02
N ALA A 43 -4.74 11.97 1.45
CA ALA A 43 -4.54 10.54 1.48
C ALA A 43 -4.98 9.90 0.15
N GLU A 44 -4.14 9.03 -0.39
CA GLU A 44 -4.40 8.24 -1.60
C GLU A 44 -4.16 6.76 -1.30
N MET A 45 -5.07 5.91 -1.76
CA MET A 45 -4.92 4.47 -1.71
C MET A 45 -4.96 3.91 -3.12
N ARG A 46 -3.94 3.12 -3.47
CA ARG A 46 -3.85 2.37 -4.72
C ARG A 46 -3.85 0.89 -4.41
N THR A 47 -4.60 0.12 -5.18
CA THR A 47 -4.71 -1.34 -5.04
C THR A 47 -4.18 -2.01 -6.29
N PHE A 48 -3.41 -3.08 -6.11
CA PHE A 48 -2.91 -3.93 -7.17
C PHE A 48 -3.29 -5.38 -6.91
N GLY A 49 -3.48 -6.13 -8.00
CA GLY A 49 -4.02 -7.50 -8.00
C GLY A 49 -5.40 -7.54 -8.69
N PRO A 50 -6.17 -8.62 -8.45
CA PRO A 50 -5.79 -9.82 -7.70
C PRO A 50 -4.73 -10.68 -8.41
N TRP A 51 -3.96 -11.42 -7.63
CA TRP A 51 -3.14 -12.53 -8.14
C TRP A 51 -3.53 -13.82 -7.44
N ALA A 52 -4.03 -14.79 -8.19
CA ALA A 52 -4.16 -16.16 -7.70
C ALA A 52 -2.76 -16.77 -7.58
N ILE A 53 -2.42 -17.26 -6.39
CA ILE A 53 -1.14 -17.94 -6.16
C ILE A 53 -1.42 -19.43 -6.06
N THR A 54 -1.26 -20.13 -7.19
CA THR A 54 -1.66 -21.53 -7.34
C THR A 54 -0.49 -22.50 -7.37
N ASP A 55 0.69 -22.02 -7.77
CA ASP A 55 1.92 -22.82 -7.78
C ASP A 55 3.16 -22.04 -7.32
N TYR A 56 4.33 -22.68 -7.43
CA TYR A 56 5.60 -22.11 -6.99
C TYR A 56 6.08 -20.96 -7.87
N ASP A 57 5.76 -20.99 -9.16
CA ASP A 57 6.17 -19.95 -10.10
C ASP A 57 5.37 -18.67 -9.81
N ASP A 58 4.06 -18.80 -9.52
CA ASP A 58 3.22 -17.68 -9.06
C ASP A 58 3.79 -16.99 -7.80
N VAL A 59 4.25 -17.79 -6.81
CA VAL A 59 4.89 -17.26 -5.59
C VAL A 59 6.14 -16.46 -5.94
N THR A 60 6.95 -16.98 -6.86
CA THR A 60 8.21 -16.36 -7.26
C THR A 60 7.95 -15.03 -7.98
N ASP A 61 6.98 -14.99 -8.88
CA ASP A 61 6.57 -13.79 -9.60
C ASP A 61 5.99 -12.74 -8.64
N PHE A 62 5.11 -13.15 -7.72
CA PHE A 62 4.57 -12.24 -6.71
C PHE A 62 5.68 -11.67 -5.81
N ALA A 63 6.61 -12.50 -5.34
CA ALA A 63 7.76 -12.04 -4.56
C ALA A 63 8.64 -11.05 -5.35
N ALA A 64 8.82 -11.25 -6.65
CA ALA A 64 9.54 -10.31 -7.51
C ALA A 64 8.83 -8.95 -7.61
N ILE A 65 7.49 -8.95 -7.71
CA ILE A 65 6.67 -7.72 -7.68
C ILE A 65 6.87 -7.01 -6.34
N VAL A 66 6.74 -7.72 -5.21
CA VAL A 66 6.95 -7.18 -3.87
C VAL A 66 8.33 -6.54 -3.72
N LEU A 67 9.39 -7.26 -4.12
CA LEU A 67 10.76 -6.77 -4.05
C LEU A 67 10.97 -5.54 -4.95
N SER A 68 10.32 -5.49 -6.11
CA SER A 68 10.41 -4.34 -7.01
C SER A 68 9.77 -3.11 -6.40
N ILE A 69 8.60 -3.26 -5.77
CA ILE A 69 7.97 -2.18 -5.01
C ILE A 69 8.89 -1.72 -3.87
N LEU A 70 9.50 -2.64 -3.11
CA LEU A 70 10.37 -2.27 -1.99
C LEU A 70 11.72 -1.66 -2.41
N ARG A 71 12.21 -1.92 -3.63
CA ARG A 71 13.54 -1.48 -4.12
C ARG A 71 13.52 -0.28 -5.06
N VAL A 72 12.41 -0.03 -5.75
CA VAL A 72 12.22 1.19 -6.56
C VAL A 72 11.90 2.39 -5.66
N ILE A 73 11.62 2.14 -4.38
CA ILE A 73 11.34 3.13 -3.34
C ILE A 73 12.60 3.40 -2.50
#